data_AF-A0A932Z5B8-F1
#
_entry.id   AF-A0A932Z5B8-F1
#
_cell.length_a   1.000
_cell.length_b   1.000
_cell.length_c   1.000
_cell.angle_alpha   90.00
_cell.angle_beta   90.00
_cell.angle_gamma   90.00
#
_symmetry.space_group_name_H-M   'P 1'
#
loop_
_entity.id
_entity.type
_entity.pdbx_description
1 polymer ?
#
loop_
_entity_poly.entity_id
_entity_poly.type
_entity_poly.pdbx_seq_one_letter_code
_entity_poly.pdbx_strand_id
1 'polypeptide(L)'
;MNLTENAITILNTRYLIGGETPEGLFQRVARAVAQAEAPDDRARWEETYYEMMASTHFLPNSPTLFNAGTGQGTLSACFVIPIEDTMESIMQAA
;
A
#
# COMPACT_ATOMS: atom_id res chain seq x y z
N MET A 1 7.76 11.31 -13.75
CA MET A 1 7.34 9.90 -13.67
C MET A 1 7.15 9.38 -15.09
N ASN A 2 7.63 8.16 -15.40
CA ASN A 2 7.56 7.57 -16.74
C ASN A 2 6.85 6.21 -16.67
N LEU A 3 5.52 6.22 -16.84
CA LEU A 3 4.69 5.01 -16.78
C LEU A 3 4.31 4.55 -18.18
N THR A 4 4.33 3.25 -18.40
CA THR A 4 3.82 2.65 -19.65
C THR A 4 2.31 2.72 -19.71
N GLU A 5 1.74 2.64 -20.92
CA GLU A 5 0.29 2.60 -21.11
C GLU A 5 -0.36 1.48 -20.28
N ASN A 6 0.24 0.29 -20.27
CA ASN A 6 -0.25 -0.83 -19.46
C ASN A 6 -0.25 -0.54 -17.96
N ALA A 7 0.81 0.11 -17.44
CA ALA A 7 0.85 0.53 -16.05
C ALA A 7 -0.29 1.51 -15.73
N ILE A 8 -0.52 2.49 -16.61
CA ILE A 8 -1.63 3.45 -16.49
C ILE A 8 -2.98 2.71 -16.52
N THR A 9 -3.19 1.74 -17.41
CA THR A 9 -4.42 0.92 -17.45
C THR A 9 -4.64 0.17 -16.14
N ILE A 10 -3.60 -0.47 -15.59
CA ILE A 10 -3.69 -1.22 -14.33
C ILE A 10 -4.01 -0.29 -13.16
N LEU A 11 -3.34 0.87 -13.07
CA LEU A 11 -3.58 1.85 -12.02
C LEU A 11 -5.04 2.33 -12.04
N ASN A 12 -5.55 2.73 -13.21
CA ASN A 12 -6.94 3.17 -13.38
C ASN A 12 -7.95 2.08 -13.04
N THR A 13 -7.65 0.83 -13.37
CA THR A 13 -8.59 -0.28 -13.19
C THR A 13 -8.65 -0.78 -11.75
N ARG A 14 -7.52 -0.70 -11.01
CA ARG A 14 -7.38 -1.43 -9.74
C ARG A 14 -6.99 -0.60 -8.53
N TYR A 15 -6.37 0.57 -8.68
CA TYR A 15 -5.72 1.27 -7.55
C TYR A 15 -6.17 2.71 -7.35
N LEU A 16 -6.50 3.43 -8.42
CA LEU A 16 -6.95 4.82 -8.31
C LEU A 16 -8.37 4.87 -7.75
N ILE A 17 -8.56 5.74 -6.75
CA ILE A 17 -9.86 5.92 -6.07
C ILE A 17 -10.39 7.33 -6.33
N GLY A 18 -11.70 7.48 -6.55
CA GLY A 18 -12.34 8.80 -6.62
C GLY A 18 -11.78 9.76 -7.67
N GLY A 19 -11.22 9.26 -8.78
CA GLY A 19 -10.59 10.10 -9.82
C GLY A 19 -9.19 10.59 -9.50
N GLU A 20 -8.54 9.99 -8.50
CA GLU A 20 -7.12 10.21 -8.16
C GLU A 20 -6.20 9.94 -9.37
N THR A 21 -5.09 10.68 -9.48
CA THR A 21 -4.05 10.44 -10.50
C THR A 21 -2.97 9.48 -9.96
N PRO A 22 -2.14 8.86 -10.82
CA PRO A 22 -0.99 8.08 -10.37
C PRO A 22 -0.09 8.79 -9.35
N GLU A 23 0.16 10.09 -9.55
CA GLU A 23 0.92 10.91 -8.61
C GLU A 23 0.18 11.06 -7.28
N GLY A 24 -1.13 11.31 -7.31
CA GLY A 24 -1.97 11.40 -6.11
C GLY A 24 -1.95 10.11 -5.30
N LEU A 25 -2.07 8.96 -5.97
CA LEU A 25 -1.95 7.64 -5.35
C LEU A 25 -0.63 7.49 -4.61
N PHE A 26 0.49 7.79 -5.27
CA PHE A 26 1.81 7.67 -4.65
C PHE A 26 2.01 8.66 -3.51
N GLN A 27 1.49 9.89 -3.61
CA GLN A 27 1.52 10.86 -2.51
C GLN A 27 0.71 10.37 -1.31
N ARG A 28 -0.52 9.89 -1.54
CA ARG A 28 -1.39 9.35 -0.49
C ARG A 28 -0.71 8.20 0.25
N VAL A 29 -0.17 7.24 -0.51
CA VAL A 29 0.51 6.07 0.06
C VAL A 29 1.76 6.50 0.83
N ALA A 30 2.60 7.37 0.26
CA ALA A 30 3.82 7.85 0.90
C ALA A 30 3.51 8.56 2.23
N ARG A 31 2.55 9.49 2.22
CA ARG A 31 2.10 10.23 3.40
C ARG A 31 1.59 9.31 4.50
N ALA A 32 0.80 8.30 4.11
CA ALA A 32 0.21 7.35 5.05
C ALA A 32 1.28 6.48 5.70
N VAL A 33 2.23 5.94 4.93
CA VAL A 33 3.32 5.10 5.44
C VAL A 33 4.27 5.91 6.33
N ALA A 34 4.59 7.15 5.94
CA ALA A 34 5.45 8.04 6.71
C ALA A 34 4.89 8.41 8.09
N GLN A 35 3.59 8.19 8.38
CA GLN A 35 3.05 8.42 9.72
C GLN A 35 3.63 7.50 10.80
N ALA A 36 4.21 6.36 10.40
CA ALA A 36 4.90 5.46 11.32
C ALA A 36 6.23 6.05 11.85
N GLU A 37 6.79 7.03 11.15
CA GLU A 37 8.05 7.69 11.49
C GLU A 37 7.87 8.74 12.60
N ALA A 38 9.00 9.10 13.23
CA ALA A 38 9.04 10.16 14.23
C ALA A 38 8.49 11.49 13.64
N PRO A 39 7.71 12.29 14.40
CA PRO A 39 7.03 13.48 13.89
C PRO A 39 7.93 14.43 13.07
N ASP A 40 9.16 14.65 13.54
CA ASP A 40 10.12 15.56 12.90
C ASP A 40 10.70 14.99 11.59
N ASP A 41 10.67 13.67 11.40
CA ASP A 41 11.22 12.99 10.22
C ASP A 41 10.15 12.68 9.16
N ARG A 42 8.85 12.80 9.47
CA ARG A 42 7.76 12.38 8.57
C ARG A 42 7.81 13.04 7.21
N ALA A 43 8.09 14.35 7.16
CA ALA A 43 8.16 15.08 5.90
C ALA A 43 9.27 14.55 4.99
N ARG A 44 10.45 14.26 5.57
CA ARG A 44 11.58 13.67 4.85
C ARG A 44 11.25 12.28 4.30
N TRP A 45 10.63 11.44 5.12
CA TRP A 45 10.28 10.08 4.70
C TRP A 45 9.13 10.02 3.70
N GLU A 46 8.13 10.90 3.83
CA GLU A 46 7.06 11.05 2.84
C GLU A 46 7.64 11.38 1.45
N GLU A 47 8.54 12.35 1.37
CA GLU A 47 9.24 12.69 0.12
C GLU A 47 10.06 11.51 -0.41
N THR A 48 10.84 10.87 0.46
CA THR A 48 11.67 9.70 0.10
C THR A 48 10.83 8.56 -0.49
N TYR A 49 9.72 8.18 0.16
CA TYR A 49 8.86 7.10 -0.31
C TYR A 49 8.15 7.46 -1.62
N TYR A 50 7.70 8.72 -1.75
CA TYR A 50 7.10 9.19 -2.99
C TYR A 50 8.09 9.08 -4.16
N GLU A 51 9.33 9.56 -3.97
CA GLU A 51 10.37 9.49 -5.00
C GLU A 51 10.69 8.04 -5.39
N MET A 52 10.79 7.13 -4.43
CA MET A 52 11.03 5.70 -4.70
C MET A 52 9.92 5.09 -5.57
N MET A 53 8.65 5.43 -5.31
CA MET A 53 7.52 4.95 -6.12
C MET A 53 7.44 5.64 -7.48
N ALA A 54 7.57 6.96 -7.53
CA ALA A 54 7.47 7.76 -8.76
C ALA A 54 8.61 7.47 -9.75
N SER A 55 9.77 7.03 -9.25
CA SER A 55 10.90 6.55 -10.04
C SER A 55 10.87 5.04 -10.29
N THR A 56 9.87 4.32 -9.78
CA THR A 56 9.69 2.87 -9.91
C THR A 56 10.84 2.00 -9.34
N HIS A 57 11.69 2.56 -8.49
CA HIS A 57 12.73 1.81 -7.78
C HIS A 57 12.14 0.87 -6.73
N PHE A 58 10.99 1.22 -6.16
CA PHE A 58 10.26 0.40 -5.22
C PHE A 58 8.77 0.66 -5.34
N LEU A 59 7.98 -0.41 -5.30
CA LEU A 59 6.54 -0.33 -5.16
C LEU A 59 6.13 -1.24 -3.98
N PRO A 60 5.28 -0.75 -3.06
CA PRO A 60 4.77 -1.60 -2.02
C PRO A 60 3.77 -2.61 -2.61
N ASN A 61 3.37 -3.59 -1.80
CA ASN A 61 2.43 -4.63 -2.23
C ASN A 61 1.05 -4.03 -2.62
N SER A 62 0.22 -4.84 -3.28
CA SER A 62 -1.11 -4.41 -3.73
C SER A 62 -2.01 -3.87 -2.61
N PRO A 63 -2.13 -4.51 -1.42
CA PRO A 63 -2.96 -3.95 -0.35
C PRO A 63 -2.46 -2.59 0.14
N THR A 64 -1.15 -2.37 0.21
CA THR A 64 -0.62 -1.06 0.62
C THR A 64 -0.99 0.01 -0.40
N LEU A 65 -0.81 -0.24 -1.70
CA LEU A 65 -1.22 0.71 -2.75
C LEU A 65 -2.73 1.03 -2.70
N PHE A 66 -3.55 0.00 -2.48
CA PHE A 66 -5.00 0.14 -2.47
C PHE A 66 -5.53 0.82 -1.19
N ASN A 67 -4.98 0.47 -0.02
CA ASN A 67 -5.57 0.81 1.29
C ASN A 67 -4.86 1.93 2.05
N ALA A 68 -3.58 2.20 1.81
CA ALA A 68 -2.85 3.18 2.61
C ALA A 68 -3.48 4.58 2.48
N GLY A 69 -3.81 5.20 3.62
CA GLY A 69 -4.41 6.53 3.66
C GLY A 69 -5.90 6.59 3.33
N THR A 70 -6.60 5.45 3.14
CA THR A 70 -8.06 5.42 2.89
C THR A 70 -8.88 5.15 4.15
N GLY A 71 -8.23 4.76 5.25
CA GLY A 71 -8.90 4.37 6.51
C GLY A 71 -9.58 3.00 6.45
N GLN A 72 -9.33 2.20 5.41
CA GLN A 72 -9.96 0.91 5.18
C GLN A 72 -8.93 -0.20 5.03
N GLY A 73 -9.29 -1.41 5.47
CA GLY A 73 -8.54 -2.62 5.17
C GLY A 73 -7.17 -2.73 5.85
N THR A 74 -6.42 -3.74 5.40
CA THR A 74 -5.06 -4.04 5.87
C THR A 74 -4.05 -3.65 4.79
N LEU A 75 -2.83 -3.27 5.21
CA LEU A 75 -1.70 -3.03 4.29
C LEU A 75 -0.94 -4.33 3.94
N SER A 76 -1.20 -5.41 4.68
CA SER A 76 -0.61 -6.74 4.45
C SER A 76 -1.56 -7.66 3.70
N ALA A 77 -1.02 -8.43 2.74
CA ALA A 77 -1.75 -9.47 2.00
C ALA A 77 -1.58 -10.87 2.61
N CYS A 78 -0.45 -11.13 3.25
CA CYS A 78 -0.06 -12.47 3.67
C CYS A 78 -0.07 -12.55 5.18
N PHE A 79 -0.77 -13.56 5.71
CA PHE A 79 -0.86 -13.84 7.14
C PHE A 79 -0.50 -15.30 7.38
N VAL A 80 0.18 -15.56 8.49
CA VAL A 80 0.44 -16.92 8.97
C VAL A 80 -0.40 -17.11 10.21
N ILE A 81 -1.25 -18.14 10.21
CA ILE A 81 -2.15 -18.45 11.31
C ILE A 81 -1.64 -19.72 11.98
N PRO A 82 -1.39 -19.72 13.30
CA PRO A 82 -1.03 -20.94 14.01
C PRO A 82 -2.24 -21.87 14.08
N ILE A 83 -2.01 -23.18 13.90
CA ILE A 83 -3.05 -24.21 14.01
C ILE A 83 -2.61 -25.21 15.08
N GLU A 84 -3.45 -25.41 16.08
CA GLU A 84 -3.27 -26.41 17.13
C GLU A 84 -3.91 -27.74 16.73
N ASP A 85 -3.48 -28.83 17.36
CA ASP A 85 -4.01 -30.18 17.12
C ASP A 85 -5.35 -30.40 17.84
N THR A 86 -6.34 -29.56 17.54
CA THR A 86 -7.73 -29.66 18.03
C THR A 86 -8.71 -29.37 16.89
N MET A 87 -9.88 -29.99 16.95
CA MET A 87 -10.93 -29.75 15.94
C MET A 87 -11.40 -28.29 15.96
N GLU A 88 -11.47 -27.68 17.13
CA GLU A 88 -11.84 -26.29 17.33
C GLU A 88 -10.86 -25.34 16.62
N SER A 89 -9.55 -25.55 16.80
CA SER A 89 -8.51 -24.72 16.15
C SER A 89 -8.55 -24.85 14.62
N ILE A 90 -8.72 -26.08 14.10
CA ILE A 90 -8.83 -26.33 12.66
C ILE A 90 -10.07 -25.62 12.08
N MET A 91 -11.22 -25.69 12.75
CA MET A 91 -12.46 -25.06 12.27
C MET A 91 -12.40 -23.53 12.34
N GLN A 92 -11.66 -22.95 13.28
CA GLN A 92 -11.51 -21.50 13.40
C GLN A 92 -10.56 -20.91 12.35
N ALA A 93 -9.62 -21.70 11.85
CA ALA A 93 -8.65 -21.28 10.83
C ALA A 93 -9.17 -21.40 9.38
N ALA A 94 -10.22 -22.19 9.16
CA ALA A 94 -10.85 -22.44 7.84
C ALA A 94 -11.85 -21.35 7.45
#